data_AF-A0A1U8P868-F1
#
_entry.id   AF-A0A1U8P868-F1
#
_cell.length_a   1.000
_cell.length_b   1.000
_cell.length_c   1.000
_cell.angle_alpha   90.00
_cell.angle_beta   90.00
_cell.angle_gamma   90.00
#
_symmetry.space_group_name_H-M   'P 1'
#
loop_
_entity.id
_entity.type
_entity.pdbx_description
1 polymer ?
#
loop_
_entity_poly.entity_id
_entity_poly.type
_entity_poly.pdbx_seq_one_letter_code
_entity_poly.pdbx_strand_id
1 'polypeptide(L)'
;MYVTGSRNSIQRKNFKLFHTNTMWMDLNAIKRLIDADALMLHIFENLKEVQGTKVVQFETVAGDAIKFFDRAIGINVPRARYLPLRTTCDIYTLVGYVFKRKSKAKPLDPVVEFGLNSLSFLTRFKTMPSIIELDSLKVTGEVRFGSRVVLEGKVSIAAKPGEKLQIPDKKVIEDKEINGPEDL
;
A
#
# COMPACT_ATOMS: atom_id res chain seq x y z
N MET A 1 -8.68 9.70 12.51
CA MET A 1 -7.59 8.91 13.15
C MET A 1 -6.30 9.11 12.40
N TYR A 2 -5.16 9.10 13.09
CA TYR A 2 -3.84 9.35 12.52
C TYR A 2 -2.86 8.22 12.86
N VAL A 3 -1.89 7.96 11.99
CA VAL A 3 -0.76 7.06 12.27
C VAL A 3 0.55 7.82 12.21
N THR A 4 1.54 7.37 12.97
CA THR A 4 2.90 7.88 12.88
C THR A 4 3.58 7.36 11.61
N GLY A 5 4.16 8.25 10.78
CA GLY A 5 4.86 7.86 9.56
C GLY A 5 6.21 7.20 9.83
N SER A 6 6.63 6.23 8.99
CA SER A 6 8.00 5.68 9.06
C SER A 6 9.01 6.64 8.42
N ARG A 7 10.25 6.66 8.93
CA ARG A 7 11.23 7.77 8.90
C ARG A 7 11.79 8.24 7.53
N ASN A 8 11.34 7.74 6.38
CA ASN A 8 12.14 7.83 5.14
C ASN A 8 11.69 8.84 4.05
N SER A 9 11.15 10.03 4.35
CA SER A 9 11.06 11.09 3.31
C SER A 9 11.09 12.52 3.86
N ILE A 10 11.55 13.48 3.04
CA ILE A 10 11.89 14.87 3.43
C ILE A 10 10.67 15.65 3.96
N GLN A 11 9.46 15.44 3.41
CA GLN A 11 8.21 16.01 3.96
C GLN A 11 7.85 15.46 5.36
N ARG A 12 8.37 14.29 5.76
CA ARG A 12 8.08 13.63 7.04
C ARG A 12 8.92 14.15 8.21
N LYS A 13 9.89 15.05 7.98
CA LYS A 13 10.66 15.66 9.07
C LYS A 13 9.82 16.63 9.91
N ASN A 14 8.91 17.37 9.27
CA ASN A 14 8.11 18.42 9.93
C ASN A 14 6.72 17.91 10.38
N PHE A 15 6.16 16.90 9.69
CA PHE A 15 4.85 16.33 10.01
C PHE A 15 4.96 14.83 10.32
N LYS A 16 4.75 14.49 11.58
CA LYS A 16 4.91 13.11 12.10
C LYS A 16 3.66 12.25 11.97
N LEU A 17 2.49 12.87 11.81
CA LEU A 17 1.18 12.21 11.80
C LEU A 17 0.54 12.25 10.41
N PHE A 18 -0.07 11.15 10.00
CA PHE A 18 -0.74 10.99 8.71
C PHE A 18 -2.20 10.60 8.91
N HIS A 19 -3.10 11.26 8.19
CA HIS A 19 -4.52 10.94 8.23
C HIS A 19 -4.78 9.57 7.61
N THR A 20 -5.48 8.71 8.35
CA THR A 20 -5.76 7.32 7.93
C THR A 20 -7.02 7.18 7.07
N ASN A 21 -7.75 8.27 6.87
CA ASN A 21 -9.12 8.26 6.32
C ASN A 21 -10.13 7.44 7.13
N THR A 22 -9.79 7.03 8.35
CA THR A 22 -10.73 6.46 9.32
C THR A 22 -11.24 7.57 10.23
N MET A 23 -12.54 7.86 10.13
CA MET A 23 -13.22 8.95 10.83
C MET A 23 -14.45 8.41 11.57
N TRP A 24 -14.72 8.97 12.73
CA TRP A 24 -15.90 8.70 13.54
C TRP A 24 -16.60 10.04 13.70
N MET A 25 -17.88 10.12 13.32
CA MET A 25 -18.59 11.38 13.22
C MET A 25 -19.93 11.27 13.93
N ASP A 26 -20.31 12.33 14.64
CA ASP A 26 -21.63 12.47 15.24
C ASP A 26 -22.64 12.87 14.14
N LEU A 27 -23.64 12.01 13.92
CA LEU A 27 -24.67 12.23 12.90
C LEU A 27 -25.54 13.46 13.20
N ASN A 28 -25.78 13.79 14.48
CA ASN A 28 -26.54 14.97 14.86
C ASN A 28 -25.76 16.26 14.53
N ALA A 29 -24.44 16.24 14.77
CA ALA A 29 -23.57 17.34 14.40
C ALA A 29 -23.50 17.53 12.88
N ILE A 30 -23.41 16.43 12.11
CA ILE A 30 -23.48 16.47 10.64
C ILE A 30 -24.80 17.10 10.19
N LYS A 31 -25.94 16.63 10.72
CA LYS A 31 -27.26 17.18 10.37
C LYS A 31 -27.33 18.68 10.62
N ARG A 32 -26.90 19.15 11.79
CA ARG A 32 -26.87 20.57 12.15
C ARG A 32 -26.04 21.40 11.16
N LEU A 33 -24.87 20.90 10.77
CA LEU A 33 -23.98 21.62 9.85
C LEU A 33 -24.54 21.66 8.42
N ILE A 34 -25.23 20.61 7.98
CA ILE A 34 -25.91 20.58 6.68
C ILE A 34 -27.13 21.50 6.69
N ASP A 35 -28.00 21.41 7.70
CA ASP A 35 -29.22 22.24 7.81
C ASP A 35 -28.89 23.74 7.86
N ALA A 36 -27.71 24.11 8.37
CA ALA A 36 -27.21 25.48 8.46
C ALA A 36 -26.35 25.91 7.26
N ASP A 37 -26.18 25.08 6.24
CA ASP A 37 -25.30 25.30 5.08
C ASP A 37 -23.86 25.72 5.47
N ALA A 38 -23.35 25.18 6.58
CA ALA A 38 -22.09 25.60 7.19
C ALA A 38 -20.86 24.83 6.67
N LEU A 39 -21.05 23.78 5.85
CA LEU A 39 -19.98 22.92 5.33
C LEU A 39 -19.36 23.48 4.05
N MET A 40 -18.62 24.58 4.17
CA MET A 40 -17.87 25.15 3.04
C MET A 40 -16.52 24.44 2.83
N LEU A 41 -16.57 23.24 2.25
CA LEU A 41 -15.38 22.43 1.97
C LEU A 41 -14.51 23.04 0.86
N HIS A 42 -13.20 22.87 1.00
CA HIS A 42 -12.26 23.25 -0.05
C HIS A 42 -12.48 22.37 -1.30
N ILE A 43 -12.55 23.00 -2.47
CA ILE A 43 -12.67 22.33 -3.75
C ILE A 43 -11.28 22.05 -4.29
N PHE A 44 -11.03 20.79 -4.65
CA PHE A 44 -9.81 20.34 -5.30
C PHE A 44 -10.07 20.10 -6.79
N GLU A 45 -9.22 20.67 -7.63
CA GLU A 45 -9.27 20.46 -9.07
C GLU A 45 -8.38 19.27 -9.45
N ASN A 46 -8.98 18.26 -10.06
CA ASN A 46 -8.29 17.07 -10.53
C ASN A 46 -8.37 17.02 -12.06
N LEU A 47 -7.28 17.43 -12.72
CA LEU A 47 -7.17 17.38 -14.18
C LEU A 47 -7.09 15.92 -14.63
N LYS A 48 -8.03 15.49 -15.48
CA LYS A 48 -8.07 14.14 -16.04
C LYS A 48 -8.23 14.17 -17.54
N GLU A 49 -7.95 13.04 -18.18
CA GLU A 49 -8.26 12.79 -19.58
C GLU A 49 -9.26 11.64 -19.65
N VAL A 50 -10.39 11.89 -20.32
CA VAL A 50 -11.45 10.89 -20.53
C VAL A 50 -11.66 10.78 -22.02
N GLN A 51 -11.34 9.61 -22.59
CA GLN A 51 -11.50 9.32 -24.02
C GLN A 51 -10.84 10.38 -24.93
N GLY A 52 -9.62 10.80 -24.60
CA GLY A 52 -8.88 11.81 -25.37
C GLY A 52 -9.29 13.27 -25.11
N THR A 53 -10.31 13.50 -24.26
CA THR A 53 -10.76 14.85 -23.90
C THR A 53 -10.22 15.22 -22.52
N LYS A 54 -9.53 16.36 -22.43
CA LYS A 54 -9.09 16.94 -21.16
C LYS A 54 -10.30 17.49 -20.40
N VAL A 55 -10.48 17.05 -19.16
CA VAL A 55 -11.57 17.45 -18.28
C VAL A 55 -11.04 17.86 -16.92
N VAL A 56 -11.77 18.72 -16.23
CA VAL A 56 -11.51 19.07 -14.83
C VAL A 56 -12.55 18.39 -13.97
N GLN A 57 -12.11 17.54 -13.03
CA GLN A 57 -13.00 16.94 -12.04
C GLN A 57 -12.85 17.69 -10.72
N PHE A 58 -13.95 18.24 -10.22
CA PHE A 58 -14.00 18.86 -8.90
C PHE A 58 -14.26 17.81 -7.82
N GLU A 59 -13.42 17.79 -6.80
CA GLU A 59 -13.50 16.85 -5.67
C GLU A 59 -13.44 17.62 -4.35
N THR A 60 -14.08 17.11 -3.30
CA THR A 60 -13.88 17.57 -1.91
C THR A 60 -13.26 16.46 -1.09
N VAL A 61 -12.52 16.83 -0.04
CA VAL A 61 -11.89 15.87 0.87
C VAL A 61 -12.64 15.88 2.19
N ALA A 62 -13.27 14.77 2.53
CA ALA A 62 -14.05 14.65 3.77
C ALA A 62 -13.25 15.01 5.05
N GLY A 63 -11.94 14.77 5.06
CA GLY A 63 -11.07 15.17 6.18
C GLY A 63 -10.95 16.68 6.39
N ASP A 64 -11.18 17.51 5.36
CA ASP A 64 -11.21 18.98 5.49
C ASP A 64 -12.42 19.46 6.31
N ALA A 65 -13.45 18.61 6.46
CA ALA A 65 -14.63 18.92 7.25
C ALA A 65 -14.31 19.09 8.74
N ILE A 66 -13.17 18.58 9.23
CA ILE A 66 -12.79 18.58 10.65
C ILE A 66 -12.85 19.97 11.30
N LYS A 67 -12.58 21.03 10.54
CA LYS A 67 -12.56 22.43 11.01
C LYS A 67 -13.94 22.99 11.36
N PHE A 68 -15.01 22.34 10.91
CA PHE A 68 -16.39 22.77 11.15
C PHE A 68 -17.02 22.12 12.39
N PHE A 69 -16.31 21.21 13.06
CA PHE A 69 -16.82 20.52 14.25
C PHE A 69 -16.17 21.09 15.53
N ASP A 70 -16.98 21.61 16.45
CA ASP A 70 -16.53 22.27 17.70
C ASP A 70 -15.67 21.35 18.60
N ARG A 71 -15.92 20.04 18.55
CA ARG A 71 -15.27 19.03 19.41
C ARG A 71 -14.46 18.00 18.61
N ALA A 72 -13.88 18.43 17.49
CA ALA A 72 -13.01 17.57 16.70
C ALA A 72 -11.73 17.19 17.46
N ILE A 73 -11.36 15.91 17.42
CA ILE A 73 -10.12 15.41 18.01
C ILE A 73 -9.36 14.48 17.05
N GLY A 74 -8.03 14.51 17.16
CA GLY A 74 -7.15 13.55 16.52
C GLY A 74 -6.73 12.45 17.48
N ILE A 75 -6.88 11.20 17.07
CA ILE A 75 -6.39 10.03 17.83
C ILE A 75 -5.24 9.40 17.05
N ASN A 76 -4.06 9.30 17.69
CA ASN A 76 -2.94 8.52 17.16
C ASN A 76 -3.20 7.03 17.42
N VAL A 77 -3.21 6.23 16.36
CA VAL A 77 -3.47 4.79 16.43
C VAL A 77 -2.24 4.00 15.98
N PRO A 78 -2.09 2.73 16.42
CA PRO A 78 -1.02 1.86 15.93
C PRO A 78 -1.08 1.71 14.40
N ARG A 79 0.09 1.56 13.75
CA ARG A 79 0.22 1.38 12.29
C ARG A 79 -0.68 0.26 11.76
N ALA A 80 -0.89 -0.79 12.54
CA ALA A 80 -1.76 -1.93 12.22
C ALA A 80 -3.23 -1.58 11.91
N ARG A 81 -3.72 -0.37 12.27
CA ARG A 81 -5.05 0.12 11.90
C ARG A 81 -5.11 0.85 10.56
N TYR A 82 -3.97 1.00 9.89
CA TYR A 82 -3.88 1.65 8.59
C TYR A 82 -3.16 0.70 7.63
N LEU A 83 -3.88 0.13 6.67
CA LEU A 83 -3.31 -0.71 5.61
C LEU A 83 -3.93 -0.29 4.28
N PRO A 84 -3.50 0.84 3.70
CA PRO A 84 -4.07 1.35 2.46
C PRO A 84 -3.76 0.41 1.31
N LEU A 85 -4.77 0.07 0.50
CA LEU A 85 -4.62 -0.72 -0.72
C LEU A 85 -4.78 0.19 -1.93
N ARG A 86 -3.68 0.78 -2.42
CA ARG A 86 -3.68 1.70 -3.57
C ARG A 86 -3.11 1.05 -4.82
N THR A 87 -2.19 0.13 -4.63
CA THR A 87 -1.42 -0.54 -5.68
C THR A 87 -1.61 -2.05 -5.57
N THR A 88 -1.33 -2.77 -6.64
CA THR A 88 -1.37 -4.24 -6.60
C THR A 88 -0.30 -4.82 -5.66
N CYS A 89 0.80 -4.10 -5.41
CA CYS A 89 1.79 -4.44 -4.39
C CYS A 89 1.17 -4.45 -2.98
N ASP A 90 0.21 -3.56 -2.71
CA ASP A 90 -0.46 -3.51 -1.41
C ASP A 90 -1.33 -4.76 -1.17
N ILE A 91 -1.85 -5.40 -2.22
CA ILE A 91 -2.56 -6.68 -2.13
C ILE A 91 -1.62 -7.79 -1.64
N TYR A 92 -0.39 -7.82 -2.15
CA TYR A 92 0.62 -8.78 -1.70
C TYR A 92 0.97 -8.61 -0.23
N THR A 93 1.12 -7.35 0.20
CA THR A 93 1.36 -6.98 1.60
C THR A 93 0.18 -7.39 2.49
N LEU A 94 -1.06 -7.21 2.03
CA LEU A 94 -2.26 -7.66 2.74
C LEU A 94 -2.28 -9.18 2.94
N VAL A 95 -1.99 -9.95 1.88
CA VAL A 95 -1.93 -11.41 1.97
C VAL A 95 -0.88 -11.84 2.99
N GLY A 96 0.33 -11.27 2.92
CA GLY A 96 1.38 -11.50 3.91
C GLY A 96 0.95 -11.16 5.34
N TYR A 97 0.32 -10.00 5.53
CA TYR A 97 -0.17 -9.54 6.82
C TYR A 97 -1.21 -10.50 7.44
N VAL A 98 -2.13 -11.02 6.64
CA VAL A 98 -3.12 -12.02 7.08
C VAL A 98 -2.45 -13.31 7.53
N PHE A 99 -1.40 -13.76 6.83
CA PHE A 99 -0.63 -14.94 7.24
C PHE A 99 0.23 -14.69 8.48
N LYS A 100 0.94 -13.55 8.58
CA LYS A 100 1.76 -13.18 9.75
C LYS A 100 0.93 -13.05 11.04
N ARG A 101 -0.30 -12.51 10.95
CA ARG A 101 -1.22 -12.43 12.10
C ARG A 101 -1.58 -13.80 12.68
N LYS A 102 -1.66 -14.84 11.84
CA LYS A 102 -1.90 -16.21 12.30
C LYS A 102 -0.66 -16.83 12.94
N SER A 103 0.55 -16.42 12.54
CA SER A 103 1.82 -17.01 13.00
C SER A 103 2.51 -16.29 14.15
N LYS A 104 2.00 -15.16 14.66
CA LYS A 104 2.65 -14.30 15.69
C LYS A 104 4.04 -13.77 15.29
N ALA A 105 4.36 -13.75 13.99
CA ALA A 105 5.63 -13.23 13.47
C ALA A 105 5.77 -11.71 13.68
N LYS A 106 7.00 -11.18 13.57
CA LYS A 106 7.33 -9.77 13.83
C LYS A 106 6.40 -8.81 13.05
N PRO A 107 5.98 -7.68 13.67
CA PRO A 107 4.97 -6.79 13.13
C PRO A 107 5.45 -5.83 12.02
N LEU A 108 6.68 -5.97 11.50
CA LEU A 108 7.08 -5.16 10.37
C LEU A 108 6.43 -5.72 9.09
N ASP A 109 5.59 -4.88 8.49
CA ASP A 109 5.05 -5.10 7.15
C ASP A 109 6.23 -5.09 6.15
N PRO A 110 6.43 -6.16 5.37
CA PRO A 110 7.50 -6.17 4.39
C PRO A 110 7.30 -5.06 3.37
N VAL A 111 8.39 -4.41 2.96
CA VAL A 111 8.35 -3.45 1.86
C VAL A 111 8.40 -4.24 0.55
N VAL A 112 7.35 -4.13 -0.26
CA VAL A 112 7.22 -4.90 -1.50
C VAL A 112 7.07 -3.96 -2.69
N GLU A 113 8.01 -4.05 -3.62
CA GLU A 113 8.07 -3.21 -4.83
C GLU A 113 8.06 -4.09 -6.08
N PHE A 114 7.05 -3.90 -6.93
CA PHE A 114 6.99 -4.50 -8.26
C PHE A 114 7.16 -3.41 -9.32
N GLY A 115 8.13 -3.57 -10.20
CA GLY A 115 8.49 -2.55 -11.20
C GLY A 115 7.53 -2.44 -12.41
N LEU A 116 6.44 -3.21 -12.50
CA LEU A 116 5.62 -3.30 -13.72
C LEU A 116 4.10 -3.49 -13.48
N ASN A 117 3.34 -3.11 -14.50
CA ASN A 117 1.87 -2.98 -14.61
C ASN A 117 1.00 -3.94 -13.77
N SER A 118 0.07 -3.33 -13.04
CA SER A 118 -0.88 -3.91 -12.09
C SER A 118 -1.78 -5.04 -12.61
N LEU A 119 -2.05 -5.10 -13.91
CA LEU A 119 -3.02 -6.00 -14.54
C LEU A 119 -2.55 -7.46 -14.66
N SER A 120 -1.24 -7.72 -14.73
CA SER A 120 -0.67 -9.07 -14.85
C SER A 120 -0.09 -9.61 -13.54
N PHE A 121 -0.38 -8.95 -12.42
CA PHE A 121 0.21 -9.31 -11.14
C PHE A 121 -0.12 -10.74 -10.71
N LEU A 122 -1.39 -11.12 -10.74
CA LEU A 122 -1.82 -12.46 -10.32
C LEU A 122 -1.30 -13.56 -11.26
N THR A 123 -1.12 -13.27 -12.55
CA THR A 123 -0.64 -14.26 -13.53
C THR A 123 0.84 -14.57 -13.38
N ARG A 124 1.58 -13.81 -12.56
CA ARG A 124 2.99 -14.10 -12.24
C ARG A 124 3.14 -15.20 -11.21
N PHE A 125 2.11 -15.54 -10.44
CA PHE A 125 2.21 -16.50 -9.34
C PHE A 125 1.36 -17.73 -9.64
N LYS A 126 1.98 -18.93 -9.69
CA LYS A 126 1.20 -20.18 -9.64
C LYS A 126 0.47 -20.32 -8.30
N THR A 127 1.16 -19.96 -7.22
CA THR A 127 0.60 -19.78 -5.87
C THR A 127 1.32 -18.61 -5.21
N MET A 128 0.65 -17.89 -4.31
CA MET A 128 1.32 -16.83 -3.54
C MET A 128 2.52 -17.38 -2.75
N PRO A 129 3.73 -16.80 -2.90
CA PRO A 129 4.87 -17.15 -2.07
C PRO A 129 4.61 -16.87 -0.60
N SER A 130 5.21 -17.68 0.28
CA SER A 130 5.27 -17.38 1.70
C SER A 130 6.19 -16.18 1.93
N ILE A 131 5.73 -15.22 2.73
CA ILE A 131 6.45 -13.99 3.08
C ILE A 131 6.42 -13.73 4.59
N ILE A 132 6.30 -14.80 5.38
CA ILE A 132 6.17 -14.72 6.84
C ILE A 132 7.42 -14.09 7.47
N GLU A 133 8.60 -14.51 7.03
CA GLU A 133 9.90 -14.00 7.50
C GLU A 133 10.54 -12.99 6.53
N LEU A 134 9.76 -12.43 5.60
CA LEU A 134 10.24 -11.43 4.65
C LEU A 134 10.34 -10.05 5.30
N ASP A 135 11.47 -9.37 5.07
CA ASP A 135 11.72 -7.96 5.41
C ASP A 135 11.48 -7.03 4.22
N SER A 136 11.99 -7.38 3.03
CA SER A 136 11.78 -6.60 1.80
C SER A 136 11.84 -7.45 0.55
N LEU A 137 10.98 -7.17 -0.42
CA LEU A 137 10.99 -7.79 -1.74
C LEU A 137 10.99 -6.72 -2.84
N LYS A 138 11.98 -6.78 -3.73
CA LYS A 138 12.03 -5.98 -4.95
C LYS A 138 12.00 -6.88 -6.16
N VAL A 139 11.06 -6.66 -7.09
CA VAL A 139 10.93 -7.44 -8.31
C VAL A 139 10.88 -6.53 -9.53
N THR A 140 11.83 -6.69 -10.44
CA THR A 140 11.92 -5.94 -11.71
C THR A 140 11.97 -6.88 -12.91
N GLY A 141 11.33 -6.49 -14.02
CA GLY A 141 11.27 -7.30 -15.25
C GLY A 141 10.19 -8.40 -15.27
N GLU A 142 10.30 -9.34 -16.22
CA GLU A 142 9.34 -10.44 -16.40
C GLU A 142 9.69 -11.65 -15.52
N VAL A 143 9.37 -11.54 -14.23
CA VAL A 143 9.54 -12.60 -13.23
C VAL A 143 8.22 -13.34 -12.98
N ARG A 144 8.28 -14.69 -12.99
CA ARG A 144 7.19 -15.59 -12.59
C ARG A 144 7.63 -16.48 -11.43
N PHE A 145 6.69 -16.82 -10.55
CA PHE A 145 6.90 -17.63 -9.36
C PHE A 145 6.17 -18.96 -9.48
N GLY A 146 6.90 -20.04 -9.20
CA GLY A 146 6.38 -21.39 -9.06
C GLY A 146 5.48 -21.58 -7.84
N SER A 147 5.10 -22.83 -7.60
CA SER A 147 4.22 -23.20 -6.48
C SER A 147 4.99 -23.34 -5.18
N ARG A 148 4.46 -22.88 -4.04
CA ARG A 148 5.06 -23.02 -2.69
C ARG A 148 6.46 -22.39 -2.54
N VAL A 149 6.73 -21.27 -3.21
CA VAL A 149 7.96 -20.49 -3.00
C VAL A 149 7.95 -19.86 -1.60
N VAL A 150 9.12 -19.76 -0.96
CA VAL A 150 9.30 -19.11 0.35
C VAL A 150 10.34 -18.01 0.20
N LEU A 151 10.02 -16.80 0.69
CA LEU A 151 10.90 -15.63 0.64
C LEU A 151 11.15 -15.13 2.07
N GLU A 152 12.42 -14.96 2.42
CA GLU A 152 12.88 -14.63 3.78
C GLU A 152 13.94 -13.51 3.74
N GLY A 153 13.96 -12.64 4.74
CA GLY A 153 14.90 -11.53 4.82
C GLY A 153 14.72 -10.51 3.68
N LYS A 154 15.83 -10.11 3.05
CA LYS A 154 15.87 -9.12 1.97
C LYS A 154 16.09 -9.78 0.61
N VAL A 155 15.05 -9.80 -0.22
CA VAL A 155 15.08 -10.44 -1.53
C VAL A 155 14.97 -9.41 -2.66
N SER A 156 15.88 -9.50 -3.64
CA SER A 156 15.84 -8.71 -4.88
C SER A 156 15.88 -9.64 -6.08
N ILE A 157 14.94 -9.49 -7.01
CA ILE A 157 14.82 -10.34 -8.21
C ILE A 157 14.67 -9.44 -9.42
N ALA A 158 15.65 -9.48 -10.32
CA ALA A 158 15.69 -8.70 -11.53
C ALA A 158 15.82 -9.62 -12.75
N ALA A 159 14.85 -9.56 -13.66
CA ALA A 159 15.00 -10.12 -15.00
C ALA A 159 15.54 -9.04 -15.95
N LYS A 160 16.57 -9.38 -16.73
CA LYS A 160 17.13 -8.50 -17.76
C LYS A 160 16.08 -8.20 -18.85
N PRO A 161 16.17 -7.06 -19.56
CA PRO A 161 15.24 -6.74 -20.64
C PRO A 161 15.17 -7.85 -21.69
N GLY A 162 13.96 -8.33 -21.99
CA GLY A 162 13.74 -9.41 -22.96
C GLY A 162 13.88 -10.83 -22.39
N GLU A 163 14.37 -10.97 -21.16
CA GLU A 163 14.47 -12.27 -20.49
C GLU A 163 13.27 -12.55 -19.59
N LYS A 164 12.94 -13.83 -19.46
CA LYS A 164 11.90 -14.32 -18.55
C LYS A 164 12.55 -15.13 -17.46
N LEU A 165 12.36 -14.70 -16.22
CA LEU A 165 12.90 -15.42 -15.06
C LEU A 165 11.77 -16.20 -14.38
N GLN A 166 11.99 -17.50 -14.18
CA GLN A 166 11.02 -18.37 -13.51
C GLN A 166 11.61 -18.94 -12.23
N ILE A 167 11.07 -18.53 -11.09
CA ILE A 167 11.42 -19.11 -9.79
C ILE A 167 10.82 -20.52 -9.71
N PRO A 168 11.61 -21.58 -9.47
CA PRO A 168 11.13 -22.94 -9.40
C PRO A 168 10.13 -23.18 -8.26
N ASP A 169 9.33 -24.24 -8.41
CA ASP A 169 8.44 -24.71 -7.35
C ASP A 169 9.24 -25.08 -6.08
N LYS A 170 8.69 -24.76 -4.89
CA LYS A 170 9.26 -25.03 -3.56
C LYS A 170 10.61 -24.36 -3.28
N LYS A 171 11.06 -23.40 -4.10
CA LYS A 171 12.31 -22.67 -3.87
C LYS A 171 12.20 -21.80 -2.61
N VAL A 172 13.24 -21.84 -1.78
CA VAL A 172 13.45 -20.92 -0.66
C VAL A 172 14.51 -19.90 -1.08
N ILE A 173 14.22 -18.62 -0.90
CA ILE A 173 15.13 -17.52 -1.21
C ILE A 173 15.24 -16.65 0.03
N GLU A 174 16.44 -16.62 0.61
CA GLU A 174 16.76 -15.89 1.85
C GLU A 174 17.93 -14.94 1.57
N ASP A 175 17.77 -13.66 1.93
CA ASP A 175 18.82 -12.63 1.85
C ASP A 175 19.64 -12.63 0.54
N LYS A 176 18.95 -12.77 -0.59
CA LYS A 176 19.57 -13.00 -1.91
C LYS A 176 19.11 -12.01 -2.98
N GLU A 177 20.05 -11.69 -3.86
CA GLU A 177 19.81 -11.01 -5.12
C GLU A 177 19.91 -12.00 -6.29
N ILE A 178 18.92 -11.98 -7.19
CA ILE A 178 18.80 -12.86 -8.36
C ILE A 178 18.69 -11.98 -9.59
N ASN A 179 19.71 -12.00 -10.46
CA ASN A 179 19.78 -11.18 -11.67
C ASN A 179 19.64 -11.99 -12.97
N GLY A 180 19.57 -13.31 -12.85
CA GLY A 180 19.40 -14.21 -13.98
C GLY A 180 19.17 -15.67 -13.54
N PRO A 181 18.94 -16.58 -14.49
CA PRO A 181 18.77 -18.01 -14.21
C PRO A 181 19.95 -18.66 -13.49
N GLU A 182 21.15 -18.12 -13.69
CA GLU A 182 22.41 -18.53 -13.04
C GLU A 182 22.37 -18.38 -11.50
N ASP A 183 21.54 -17.46 -11.00
CA ASP A 183 21.46 -17.13 -9.59
C ASP A 183 20.35 -17.93 -8.86
N LEU A 184 19.68 -18.88 -9.54
CA LEU A 184 18.55 -19.63 -8.98
C LEU A 184 18.97 -20.78 -8.07
#